data_AF-A0A2S2PNA7-F1
#
_entry.id   AF-A0A2S2PNA7-F1
#
_cell.length_a   1.000
_cell.length_b   1.000
_cell.length_c   1.000
_cell.angle_alpha   90.00
_cell.angle_beta   90.00
_cell.angle_gamma   90.00
#
_symmetry.space_group_name_H-M   'P 1'
#
loop_
_entity.id
_entity.type
_entity.pdbx_description
1 polymer ?
#
loop_
_entity_poly.entity_id
_entity_poly.type
_entity_poly.pdbx_seq_one_letter_code
_entity_poly.pdbx_strand_id
1 'polypeptide(L)'
;MWGCVLIFVPPSPWAMIYNKRESNYQNTKKSEIENSVTTKRSFLLGMGGFLAVTGSQWCGYPGAGPLACIISAFVAGTGWRKRSSEHKRNNSVISADGVDGDGEEIEDEELPVVQVFEHAWTCLQPVLFAFIGTDLKFELLKRGDMIFLGLLVLAFGLMIRLIVTTCSVIGTGFSRKEVLFVNIAWLPKATVQAALAPVALDIARNLGTAEDIECATRLVTIAVISILLTAPVGAFGIQLFGPRLLPRSN
;
A
#
# COMPACT_ATOMS: atom_id res chain seq x y z
N MET A 1 6.79 -17.17 -9.81
CA MET A 1 6.13 -18.49 -9.58
C MET A 1 5.39 -18.59 -8.24
N TRP A 2 5.85 -17.96 -7.15
CA TRP A 2 5.15 -17.97 -5.84
C TRP A 2 3.75 -17.34 -5.84
N GLY A 3 3.51 -16.28 -6.62
CA GLY A 3 2.18 -15.65 -6.76
C GLY A 3 1.10 -16.59 -7.33
N CYS A 4 1.48 -17.56 -8.17
CA CYS A 4 0.55 -18.57 -8.68
C CYS A 4 0.19 -19.64 -7.64
N VAL A 5 1.05 -19.86 -6.64
CA VAL A 5 0.80 -20.80 -5.53
C VAL A 5 -0.15 -20.17 -4.51
N LEU A 6 -0.14 -18.85 -4.35
CA LEU A 6 -1.06 -18.12 -3.47
C LEU A 6 -2.52 -18.09 -3.99
N ILE A 7 -2.72 -18.27 -5.30
CA ILE A 7 -4.05 -18.55 -5.90
C ILE A 7 -4.63 -19.88 -5.36
N PHE A 8 -3.78 -20.80 -4.92
CA PHE A 8 -4.15 -22.14 -4.48
C PHE A 8 -4.34 -22.28 -2.97
N VAL A 9 -4.32 -21.18 -2.19
CA VAL A 9 -4.70 -21.28 -0.78
C VAL A 9 -6.19 -21.63 -0.71
N PRO A 10 -6.56 -22.83 -0.22
CA PRO A 10 -7.92 -23.30 -0.32
C PRO A 10 -8.87 -22.42 0.51
N PRO A 11 -10.12 -22.26 0.08
CA PRO A 11 -11.16 -21.70 0.94
C PRO A 11 -11.37 -22.59 2.17
N SER A 12 -12.02 -22.03 3.20
CA SER A 12 -12.53 -22.84 4.30
C SER A 12 -13.40 -23.98 3.72
N PRO A 13 -13.18 -25.25 4.13
CA PRO A 13 -13.80 -26.43 3.49
C PRO A 13 -15.34 -26.49 3.48
N TRP A 14 -16.04 -25.55 4.12
CA TRP A 14 -17.41 -25.73 4.58
C TRP A 14 -18.49 -24.98 3.80
N ALA A 15 -18.12 -24.19 2.79
CA ALA A 15 -19.14 -23.58 1.92
C ALA A 15 -19.88 -24.60 1.03
N MET A 16 -19.46 -25.88 1.02
CA MET A 16 -20.06 -26.96 0.22
C MET A 16 -21.02 -27.85 1.01
N ILE A 17 -21.22 -27.61 2.32
CA ILE A 17 -22.15 -28.42 3.13
C ILE A 17 -23.02 -27.49 3.97
N TYR A 18 -23.93 -26.77 3.29
CA TYR A 18 -25.11 -26.25 3.95
C TYR A 18 -26.18 -27.34 3.97
N ASN A 19 -26.23 -28.09 5.06
CA ASN A 19 -27.50 -28.67 5.49
C ASN A 19 -27.72 -28.35 6.97
N LYS A 20 -28.53 -27.32 7.18
CA LYS A 20 -29.47 -27.11 8.30
C LYS A 20 -29.20 -27.89 9.60
N ARG A 21 -28.58 -27.22 10.59
CA ARG A 21 -29.04 -27.13 12.00
C ARG A 21 -28.12 -26.18 12.79
N GLU A 22 -28.63 -25.03 13.24
CA GLU A 22 -27.92 -24.09 14.12
C GLU A 22 -27.55 -24.73 15.46
N SER A 23 -26.29 -24.56 15.88
CA SER A 23 -25.88 -24.72 17.28
C SER A 23 -24.70 -23.78 17.55
N ASN A 24 -24.61 -23.19 18.75
CA ASN A 24 -23.48 -22.35 19.17
C ASN A 24 -22.12 -23.02 18.94
N TYR A 25 -22.05 -24.36 19.03
CA TYR A 25 -20.87 -25.16 18.72
C TYR A 25 -20.41 -25.03 17.26
N GLN A 26 -21.35 -24.94 16.30
CA GLN A 26 -21.01 -24.71 14.89
C GLN A 26 -20.48 -23.30 14.66
N ASN A 27 -21.00 -22.29 15.37
CA ASN A 27 -20.46 -20.92 15.30
C ASN A 27 -19.05 -20.83 15.89
N THR A 28 -18.79 -21.47 17.04
CA THR A 28 -17.43 -21.52 17.63
C THR A 28 -16.45 -22.27 16.72
N LYS A 29 -16.87 -23.40 16.15
CA LYS A 29 -16.04 -24.16 15.22
C LYS A 29 -15.81 -23.44 13.90
N LYS A 30 -16.81 -22.69 13.42
CA LYS A 30 -16.70 -21.82 12.23
C LYS A 30 -15.68 -20.72 12.45
N SER A 31 -15.76 -19.99 13.57
CA SER A 31 -14.81 -18.91 13.87
C SER A 31 -13.38 -19.41 14.08
N GLU A 32 -13.18 -20.57 14.71
CA GLU A 32 -11.85 -21.19 14.84
C GLU A 32 -11.25 -21.58 13.48
N ILE A 33 -12.05 -22.12 12.57
CA ILE A 33 -11.61 -22.50 11.23
C ILE A 33 -11.31 -21.26 10.38
N GLU A 34 -12.15 -20.23 10.44
CA GLU A 34 -11.93 -18.95 9.75
C GLU A 34 -10.66 -18.26 10.23
N ASN A 35 -10.41 -18.26 11.56
CA ASN A 35 -9.16 -17.77 12.13
C ASN A 35 -7.96 -18.59 11.68
N SER A 36 -8.08 -19.93 11.62
CA SER A 36 -6.99 -20.81 11.13
C SER A 36 -6.68 -20.56 9.65
N VAL A 37 -7.69 -20.39 8.80
CA VAL A 37 -7.52 -20.12 7.36
C VAL A 37 -6.91 -18.74 7.13
N THR A 38 -7.40 -17.73 7.86
CA THR A 38 -6.86 -16.37 7.81
C THR A 38 -5.40 -16.36 8.25
N THR A 39 -5.09 -17.02 9.37
CA THR A 39 -3.71 -17.12 9.88
C THR A 39 -2.79 -17.78 8.85
N LYS A 40 -3.23 -18.87 8.20
CA LYS A 40 -2.46 -19.51 7.13
C LYS A 40 -2.24 -18.60 5.93
N ARG A 41 -3.25 -17.84 5.50
CA ARG A 41 -3.15 -16.87 4.39
C ARG A 41 -2.17 -15.74 4.71
N SER A 42 -2.31 -15.13 5.89
CA SER A 42 -1.42 -14.06 6.36
C SER A 42 0.02 -14.57 6.49
N PHE A 43 0.21 -15.76 7.05
CA PHE A 43 1.53 -16.38 7.18
C PHE A 43 2.17 -16.68 5.81
N LEU A 44 1.41 -17.24 4.87
CA LEU A 44 1.90 -17.51 3.51
C LEU A 44 2.29 -16.22 2.77
N LEU A 45 1.50 -15.16 2.88
CA LEU A 45 1.83 -13.87 2.28
C LEU A 45 3.05 -13.22 2.94
N GLY A 46 3.11 -13.22 4.27
CA GLY A 46 4.23 -12.65 5.03
C GLY A 46 5.55 -13.40 4.78
N MET A 47 5.53 -14.73 4.93
CA MET A 47 6.69 -15.59 4.68
C MET A 47 7.12 -15.54 3.21
N GLY A 48 6.16 -15.53 2.28
CA GLY A 48 6.43 -15.40 0.85
C GLY A 48 7.08 -14.08 0.47
N GLY A 49 6.61 -12.98 1.05
CA GLY A 49 7.22 -11.67 0.88
C GLY A 49 8.64 -11.63 1.45
N PHE A 50 8.84 -12.17 2.65
CA PHE A 50 10.17 -12.22 3.27
C PHE A 50 11.17 -13.06 2.46
N LEU A 51 10.75 -14.24 1.99
CA LEU A 51 11.54 -15.10 1.11
C LEU A 51 11.80 -14.43 -0.25
N ALA A 52 10.83 -13.69 -0.79
CA ALA A 52 11.03 -12.95 -2.04
C ALA A 52 12.07 -11.83 -1.89
N VAL A 53 12.07 -11.11 -0.77
CA VAL A 53 13.05 -10.05 -0.49
C VAL A 53 14.44 -10.62 -0.24
N THR A 54 14.56 -11.62 0.63
CA THR A 54 15.87 -12.25 0.92
C THR A 54 16.44 -12.97 -0.30
N GLY A 55 15.58 -13.66 -1.06
CA GLY A 55 15.95 -14.32 -2.31
C GLY A 55 16.37 -13.35 -3.41
N SER A 56 15.75 -12.17 -3.51
CA SER A 56 16.13 -11.18 -4.53
C SER A 56 17.53 -10.60 -4.29
N GLN A 57 17.94 -10.47 -3.02
CA GLN A 57 19.30 -10.06 -2.67
C GLN A 57 20.33 -11.11 -3.12
N TRP A 58 20.03 -12.39 -2.96
CA TRP A 58 20.90 -13.49 -3.42
C TRP A 58 21.05 -13.53 -4.95
N CYS A 59 20.01 -13.18 -5.69
CA CYS A 59 20.06 -13.10 -7.15
C CYS A 59 20.68 -11.80 -7.70
N GLY A 60 21.13 -10.87 -6.84
CA GLY A 60 21.76 -9.62 -7.26
C GLY A 60 20.79 -8.54 -7.77
N TYR A 61 19.48 -8.71 -7.58
CA TYR A 61 18.46 -7.74 -7.98
C TYR A 61 17.71 -7.18 -6.76
N PRO A 62 18.27 -6.18 -6.07
CA PRO A 62 17.71 -5.70 -4.79
C PRO A 62 16.30 -5.11 -4.93
N GLY A 63 15.95 -4.57 -6.11
CA GLY A 63 14.62 -4.02 -6.37
C GLY A 63 13.53 -5.05 -6.71
N ALA A 64 13.90 -6.30 -7.06
CA ALA A 64 12.94 -7.31 -7.50
C ALA A 64 12.08 -7.87 -6.35
N GLY A 65 12.63 -7.92 -5.13
CA GLY A 65 11.95 -8.46 -3.94
C GLY A 65 10.69 -7.68 -3.55
N PRO A 66 10.77 -6.37 -3.27
CA PRO A 66 9.59 -5.56 -2.93
C PRO A 66 8.53 -5.56 -4.04
N LEU A 67 8.96 -5.56 -5.30
CA LEU A 67 8.05 -5.62 -6.46
C LEU A 67 7.33 -6.97 -6.52
N ALA A 68 8.02 -8.08 -6.24
CA ALA A 68 7.39 -9.40 -6.11
C ALA A 68 6.38 -9.45 -4.95
N CYS A 69 6.66 -8.79 -3.82
CA CYS A 69 5.70 -8.67 -2.72
C CYS A 69 4.41 -7.97 -3.18
N ILE A 70 4.52 -6.83 -3.86
CA ILE A 70 3.36 -6.06 -4.36
C ILE A 70 2.56 -6.89 -5.36
N ILE A 71 3.22 -7.53 -6.33
CA ILE A 71 2.53 -8.38 -7.32
C ILE A 71 1.84 -9.55 -6.63
N SER A 72 2.48 -10.19 -5.65
CA SER A 72 1.89 -11.32 -4.94
C SER A 72 0.65 -10.93 -4.13
N ALA A 73 0.68 -9.76 -3.48
CA ALA A 73 -0.46 -9.21 -2.74
C ALA A 73 -1.62 -8.84 -3.68
N PHE A 74 -1.31 -8.22 -4.82
CA PHE A 74 -2.31 -7.86 -5.82
C PHE A 74 -2.96 -9.10 -6.47
N VAL A 75 -2.17 -10.10 -6.84
CA VAL A 75 -2.66 -11.37 -7.38
C VAL A 75 -3.50 -12.12 -6.35
N ALA A 76 -3.08 -12.14 -5.09
CA ALA A 76 -3.87 -12.74 -4.01
C ALA A 76 -5.20 -12.01 -3.80
N GLY A 77 -5.18 -10.68 -3.73
CA GLY A 77 -6.39 -9.86 -3.56
C GLY A 77 -7.38 -9.99 -4.72
N THR A 78 -6.90 -9.95 -5.97
CA THR A 78 -7.75 -10.14 -7.16
C THR A 78 -8.31 -11.57 -7.24
N GLY A 79 -7.51 -12.57 -6.89
CA GLY A 79 -7.94 -13.97 -6.84
C GLY A 79 -9.03 -14.21 -5.78
N TRP A 80 -8.89 -13.63 -4.59
CA TRP A 80 -9.88 -13.75 -3.52
C TRP A 80 -11.19 -13.03 -3.86
N ARG A 81 -11.11 -11.84 -4.47
CA ARG A 81 -12.30 -11.08 -4.90
C ARG A 81 -13.08 -11.79 -6.00
N LYS A 82 -12.39 -12.31 -7.03
CA LYS A 82 -13.03 -13.07 -8.12
C LYS A 82 -13.79 -14.29 -7.59
N ARG A 83 -13.19 -15.00 -6.62
CA ARG A 83 -13.77 -16.20 -6.01
C ARG A 83 -14.94 -15.90 -5.09
N SER A 84 -14.92 -14.78 -4.35
CA SER A 84 -16.06 -14.30 -3.58
C SER A 84 -17.27 -14.01 -4.49
N SER A 85 -17.04 -13.35 -5.63
CA SER A 85 -18.10 -13.09 -6.62
C SER A 85 -18.66 -14.37 -7.27
N GLU A 86 -17.82 -15.38 -7.55
CA GLU A 86 -18.29 -16.69 -8.03
C GLU A 86 -19.12 -17.43 -6.98
N HIS A 87 -18.75 -17.33 -5.71
CA HIS A 87 -19.48 -17.97 -4.62
C HIS A 87 -20.86 -17.34 -4.39
N LYS A 88 -20.96 -16.00 -4.35
CA LYS A 88 -22.24 -15.28 -4.24
C LYS A 88 -23.18 -15.66 -5.39
N ARG A 89 -22.66 -15.79 -6.62
CA ARG A 89 -23.44 -16.20 -7.81
C ARG A 89 -23.97 -17.64 -7.72
N ASN A 90 -23.17 -18.58 -7.24
CA ASN A 90 -23.62 -19.98 -7.13
C ASN A 90 -24.67 -20.16 -6.03
N ASN A 91 -24.52 -19.44 -4.90
CA ASN A 91 -25.53 -19.46 -3.83
C ASN A 91 -26.82 -18.75 -4.26
N SER A 92 -26.76 -17.65 -5.02
CA SER A 92 -27.97 -16.98 -5.51
C SER A 92 -28.77 -17.84 -6.50
N VAL A 93 -28.10 -18.68 -7.31
CA VAL A 93 -28.78 -19.65 -8.20
C VAL A 93 -29.47 -20.76 -7.41
N ILE A 94 -28.90 -21.19 -6.28
CA ILE A 94 -29.53 -22.16 -5.37
C ILE A 94 -30.70 -21.51 -4.61
N SER A 95 -30.62 -20.21 -4.29
CA SER A 95 -31.71 -19.46 -3.65
C SER A 95 -32.82 -19.03 -4.62
N ALA A 96 -32.54 -18.93 -5.93
CA ALA A 96 -33.54 -18.54 -6.93
C ALA A 96 -34.66 -19.59 -7.13
N ASP A 97 -34.47 -20.83 -6.68
CA ASP A 97 -35.56 -21.81 -6.57
C ASP A 97 -36.51 -21.55 -5.38
N GLY A 98 -36.32 -20.44 -4.65
CA GLY A 98 -37.24 -19.98 -3.61
C GLY A 98 -36.98 -18.56 -3.12
N VAL A 99 -37.79 -17.62 -3.62
CA VAL A 99 -38.03 -16.24 -3.15
C VAL A 99 -37.14 -15.16 -3.77
N ASP A 100 -37.83 -14.18 -4.39
CA ASP A 100 -37.33 -12.93 -4.95
C ASP A 100 -36.67 -12.05 -3.88
N GLY A 101 -35.46 -11.56 -4.15
CA GLY A 101 -34.73 -10.66 -3.25
C GLY A 101 -33.61 -9.91 -3.97
N ASP A 102 -33.90 -8.63 -4.24
CA ASP A 102 -33.01 -7.46 -4.23
C ASP A 102 -31.50 -7.63 -4.50
N GLY A 103 -31.03 -6.86 -5.49
CA GLY A 103 -29.61 -6.68 -5.80
C GLY A 103 -28.87 -6.01 -4.64
N GLU A 104 -28.31 -6.85 -3.77
CA GLU A 104 -27.44 -6.47 -2.67
C GLU A 104 -26.17 -5.80 -3.23
N GLU A 105 -25.98 -4.52 -2.89
CA GLU A 105 -24.75 -3.79 -3.19
C GLU A 105 -23.55 -4.60 -2.68
N ILE A 106 -22.51 -4.71 -3.49
CA ILE A 106 -21.28 -5.42 -3.13
C ILE A 106 -20.58 -4.59 -2.05
N GLU A 107 -20.96 -4.77 -0.79
CA GLU A 107 -20.12 -4.37 0.33
C GLU A 107 -18.82 -5.17 0.20
N ASP A 108 -17.71 -4.45 -0.01
CA ASP A 108 -16.37 -5.01 -0.05
C ASP A 108 -16.08 -5.61 1.34
N GLU A 109 -16.38 -6.90 1.51
CA GLU A 109 -16.08 -7.64 2.74
C GLU A 109 -14.58 -7.51 3.02
N GLU A 110 -14.23 -6.75 4.06
CA GLU A 110 -12.85 -6.52 4.43
C GLU A 110 -12.19 -7.85 4.75
N LEU A 111 -11.22 -8.22 3.93
CA LEU A 111 -10.50 -9.47 4.11
C LEU A 111 -9.82 -9.43 5.49
N PRO A 112 -10.04 -10.43 6.37
CA PRO A 112 -9.45 -10.44 7.71
C PRO A 112 -7.92 -10.49 7.68
N VAL A 113 -7.34 -10.87 6.53
CA VAL A 113 -5.90 -10.80 6.25
C VAL A 113 -5.40 -9.35 6.23
N VAL A 114 -6.18 -8.40 5.71
CA VAL A 114 -5.82 -6.97 5.66
C VAL A 114 -5.66 -6.42 7.07
N GLN A 115 -6.58 -6.74 7.98
CA GLN A 115 -6.53 -6.30 9.38
C GLN A 115 -5.25 -6.77 10.10
N VAL A 116 -4.78 -7.99 9.82
CA VAL A 116 -3.50 -8.50 10.37
C VAL A 116 -2.33 -7.65 9.89
N PHE A 117 -2.31 -7.29 8.60
CA PHE A 117 -1.26 -6.43 8.05
C PHE A 117 -1.38 -4.97 8.49
N GLU A 118 -2.59 -4.44 8.68
CA GLU A 118 -2.82 -3.11 9.23
C GLU A 118 -2.35 -3.00 10.67
N HIS A 119 -2.60 -4.04 11.49
CA HIS A 119 -2.09 -4.09 12.84
C HIS A 119 -0.55 -4.11 12.86
N ALA A 120 0.06 -4.93 11.99
CA ALA A 120 1.51 -4.94 11.82
C ALA A 120 2.05 -3.58 11.34
N TRP A 121 1.38 -2.94 10.38
CA TRP A 121 1.73 -1.63 9.85
C TRP A 121 1.64 -0.53 10.91
N THR A 122 0.62 -0.58 11.78
CA THR A 122 0.44 0.38 12.87
C THR A 122 1.62 0.34 13.84
N CYS A 123 2.20 -0.84 14.06
CA CYS A 123 3.44 -1.00 14.84
C CYS A 123 4.68 -0.54 14.05
N LEU A 124 4.77 -0.85 12.76
CA LEU A 124 5.95 -0.58 11.93
C LEU A 124 6.09 0.90 11.53
N GLN A 125 4.97 1.60 11.31
CA GLN A 125 4.95 3.00 10.89
C GLN A 125 5.78 3.94 11.79
N PRO A 126 5.58 3.98 13.13
CA PRO A 126 6.39 4.83 14.00
C PRO A 126 7.87 4.44 14.02
N VAL A 127 8.17 3.13 13.90
CA VAL A 127 9.54 2.62 13.84
C VAL A 127 10.26 3.12 12.57
N LEU A 128 9.58 3.11 11.42
CA LEU A 128 10.13 3.66 10.17
C LEU A 128 10.48 5.14 10.31
N PHE A 129 9.58 5.95 10.87
CA PHE A 129 9.86 7.38 11.10
C PHE A 129 11.00 7.62 12.10
N ALA A 130 11.13 6.76 13.12
CA ALA A 130 12.27 6.82 14.04
C ALA A 130 13.60 6.53 13.33
N PHE A 131 13.66 5.46 12.51
CA PHE A 131 14.86 5.12 11.74
C PHE A 131 15.26 6.21 10.75
N ILE A 132 14.29 6.77 10.03
CA ILE A 132 14.54 7.89 9.12
C ILE A 132 15.10 9.10 9.87
N GLY A 133 14.63 9.35 11.10
CA GLY A 133 15.16 10.39 11.97
C GLY A 133 16.61 10.13 12.40
N THR A 134 16.97 8.87 12.66
CA THR A 134 18.36 8.52 13.06
C THR A 134 19.38 8.67 11.93
N ASP A 135 18.97 8.51 10.67
CA ASP A 135 19.86 8.68 9.51
C ASP A 135 20.14 10.16 9.15
N LEU A 136 19.52 11.11 9.86
CA LEU A 136 19.62 12.53 9.57
C LEU A 136 20.92 13.15 10.11
N LYS A 137 21.80 13.60 9.20
CA LYS A 137 23.03 14.32 9.57
C LYS A 137 22.79 15.84 9.61
N PHE A 138 22.63 16.37 10.83
CA PHE A 138 22.47 17.81 11.07
C PHE A 138 23.65 18.67 10.57
N GLU A 139 24.81 18.08 10.37
CA GLU A 139 26.00 18.78 9.86
C GLU A 139 25.83 19.23 8.40
N LEU A 140 25.15 18.42 7.57
CA LEU A 140 24.75 18.80 6.22
C LEU A 140 23.66 19.89 6.24
N LEU A 141 22.87 19.94 7.32
CA LEU A 141 21.85 20.96 7.54
C LEU A 141 22.45 22.36 7.78
N LYS A 142 23.66 22.42 8.33
CA LYS A 142 24.37 23.69 8.61
C LYS A 142 24.88 24.35 7.32
N ARG A 143 25.07 23.57 6.25
CA ARG A 143 25.41 24.04 4.91
C ARG A 143 24.13 24.41 4.14
N GLY A 144 23.45 25.46 4.61
CA GLY A 144 22.11 25.87 4.18
C GLY A 144 21.93 26.04 2.66
N ASP A 145 22.99 26.46 1.94
CA ASP A 145 22.94 26.66 0.48
C ASP A 145 22.59 25.39 -0.29
N MET A 146 23.05 24.22 0.16
CA MET A 146 22.75 22.94 -0.51
C MET A 146 21.32 22.46 -0.25
N ILE A 147 20.74 22.79 0.90
CA ILE A 147 19.35 22.45 1.23
C ILE A 147 18.41 23.27 0.37
N PHE A 148 18.70 24.57 0.21
CA PHE A 148 17.91 25.45 -0.64
C PHE A 148 17.92 24.96 -2.10
N LEU A 149 19.08 24.55 -2.62
CA LEU A 149 19.19 23.94 -3.94
C LEU A 149 18.38 22.64 -4.05
N GLY A 150 18.46 21.77 -3.04
CA GLY A 150 17.67 20.54 -2.97
C GLY A 150 16.16 20.79 -2.92
N LEU A 151 15.73 21.79 -2.16
CA LEU A 151 14.33 22.23 -2.08
C LEU A 151 13.83 22.79 -3.42
N LEU A 152 14.67 23.53 -4.14
CA LEU A 152 14.34 24.06 -5.45
C LEU A 152 14.17 22.94 -6.48
N VAL A 153 15.06 21.94 -6.49
CA VAL A 153 14.93 20.74 -7.33
C VAL A 153 13.65 19.97 -7.00
N LEU A 154 13.32 19.82 -5.71
CA LEU A 154 12.06 19.20 -5.28
C LEU A 154 10.84 19.98 -5.78
N ALA A 155 10.83 21.31 -5.63
CA ALA A 155 9.74 22.16 -6.09
C ALA A 155 9.56 22.05 -7.62
N PHE A 156 10.66 22.04 -8.38
CA PHE A 156 10.61 21.86 -9.83
C PHE A 156 10.05 20.48 -10.23
N GLY A 157 10.52 19.42 -9.58
CA GLY A 157 9.99 18.07 -9.78
C GLY A 157 8.50 17.96 -9.43
N LEU A 158 8.07 18.66 -8.39
CA LEU A 158 6.65 18.75 -8.00
C LEU A 158 5.83 19.47 -9.07
N MET A 159 6.34 20.57 -9.63
CA MET A 159 5.66 21.30 -10.71
C MET A 159 5.50 20.44 -11.96
N ILE A 160 6.55 19.73 -12.37
CA ILE A 160 6.45 18.78 -13.50
C ILE A 160 5.39 17.72 -13.21
N ARG A 161 5.38 17.16 -11.99
CA ARG A 161 4.37 16.18 -11.59
C ARG A 161 2.96 16.75 -11.71
N LEU A 162 2.70 17.96 -11.21
CA LEU A 162 1.38 18.60 -11.31
C LEU A 162 0.93 18.82 -12.76
N ILE A 163 1.87 19.16 -13.65
CA ILE A 163 1.58 19.32 -15.08
C ILE A 163 1.23 17.96 -15.69
N VAL A 164 2.05 16.93 -15.47
CA VAL A 164 1.85 15.58 -16.03
C VAL A 164 0.56 14.94 -15.52
N THR A 165 0.24 15.06 -14.23
CA THR A 165 -1.00 14.52 -13.67
C THR A 165 -2.21 15.26 -14.23
N THR A 166 -2.13 16.59 -14.37
CA THR A 166 -3.19 17.35 -15.03
C THR A 166 -3.36 16.89 -16.48
N CYS A 167 -2.27 16.75 -17.24
CA CYS A 167 -2.31 16.23 -18.62
C CYS A 167 -2.89 14.83 -18.72
N SER A 168 -2.53 13.92 -17.81
CA SER A 168 -3.04 12.54 -17.78
C SER A 168 -4.53 12.45 -17.49
N VAL A 169 -5.10 13.48 -16.85
CA VAL A 169 -6.50 13.53 -16.43
C VAL A 169 -7.37 14.30 -17.45
N ILE A 170 -6.76 15.00 -18.42
CA ILE A 170 -7.47 15.60 -19.56
C ILE A 170 -8.02 14.46 -20.44
N GLY A 171 -9.28 14.08 -20.21
CA GLY A 171 -9.95 13.01 -20.93
C GLY A 171 -10.89 12.18 -20.06
N THR A 172 -10.79 12.28 -18.73
CA THR A 172 -11.64 11.53 -17.80
C THR A 172 -12.92 12.28 -17.39
N GLY A 173 -13.20 13.45 -17.98
CA GLY A 173 -14.42 14.23 -17.73
C GLY A 173 -14.46 14.97 -16.38
N PHE A 174 -13.37 14.98 -15.60
CA PHE A 174 -13.34 15.64 -14.30
C PHE A 174 -13.31 17.18 -14.40
N SER A 175 -13.96 17.83 -13.43
CA SER A 175 -13.92 19.27 -13.25
C SER A 175 -12.52 19.73 -12.79
N ARG A 176 -12.14 20.97 -13.12
CA ARG A 176 -10.86 21.57 -12.68
C ARG A 176 -10.65 21.52 -11.15
N LYS A 177 -11.74 21.46 -10.40
CA LYS A 177 -11.78 21.29 -8.95
C LYS A 177 -11.32 19.90 -8.55
N GLU A 178 -11.89 18.85 -9.13
CA GLU A 178 -11.50 17.47 -8.86
C GLU A 178 -10.05 17.19 -9.28
N VAL A 179 -9.61 17.73 -10.42
CA VAL A 179 -8.20 17.59 -10.86
C VAL A 179 -7.23 18.21 -9.85
N LEU A 180 -7.58 19.39 -9.30
CA LEU A 180 -6.78 20.01 -8.23
C LEU A 180 -6.80 19.18 -6.94
N PHE A 181 -7.94 18.59 -6.58
CA PHE A 181 -8.03 17.69 -5.42
C PHE A 181 -7.14 16.46 -5.59
N VAL A 182 -7.20 15.80 -6.75
CA VAL A 182 -6.37 14.64 -7.09
C VAL A 182 -4.88 15.00 -6.97
N ASN A 183 -4.49 16.15 -7.51
CA ASN A 183 -3.12 16.64 -7.43
C ASN A 183 -2.67 16.88 -5.98
N ILE A 184 -3.51 17.48 -5.14
CA ILE A 184 -3.23 17.75 -3.72
C ILE A 184 -3.15 16.45 -2.92
N ALA A 185 -4.06 15.50 -3.17
CA ALA A 185 -4.07 14.19 -2.53
C ALA A 185 -2.82 13.36 -2.86
N TRP A 186 -2.16 13.64 -3.99
CA TRP A 186 -0.94 12.95 -4.44
C TRP A 186 0.36 13.65 -4.03
N LEU A 187 0.30 14.83 -3.38
CA LEU A 187 1.48 15.51 -2.82
C LEU A 187 2.21 14.67 -1.75
N PRO A 188 1.54 14.06 -0.75
CA PRO A 188 2.20 13.34 0.32
C PRO A 188 2.61 11.91 -0.11
N LYS A 189 3.57 11.77 -1.02
CA LYS A 189 4.20 10.46 -1.34
C LYS A 189 5.50 10.24 -0.56
N ALA A 190 5.40 10.38 0.76
CA ALA A 190 6.54 10.33 1.69
C ALA A 190 7.13 8.91 1.88
N THR A 191 6.29 7.87 1.81
CA THR A 191 6.66 6.51 2.22
C THR A 191 7.68 5.84 1.30
N VAL A 192 7.59 6.10 -0.01
CA VAL A 192 8.56 5.56 -0.98
C VAL A 192 9.92 6.27 -0.85
N GLN A 193 9.93 7.57 -0.58
CA GLN A 193 11.17 8.33 -0.35
C GLN A 193 11.84 7.89 0.94
N ALA A 194 11.06 7.74 2.01
CA ALA A 194 11.45 7.20 3.30
C ALA A 194 12.09 5.81 3.22
N ALA A 195 11.53 4.92 2.40
CA ALA A 195 12.03 3.55 2.25
C ALA A 195 13.25 3.45 1.31
N LEU A 196 13.28 4.22 0.21
CA LEU A 196 14.34 4.13 -0.80
C LEU A 196 15.59 4.94 -0.45
N ALA A 197 15.46 6.04 0.28
CA ALA A 197 16.59 6.91 0.55
C ALA A 197 17.69 6.21 1.39
N PRO A 198 17.37 5.48 2.47
CA PRO A 198 18.37 4.69 3.20
C PRO A 198 19.00 3.57 2.35
N VAL A 199 18.23 2.96 1.44
CA VAL A 199 18.74 1.93 0.52
C VAL A 199 19.76 2.53 -0.46
N ALA A 200 19.50 3.71 -1.00
CA ALA A 200 20.46 4.40 -1.86
C ALA A 200 21.76 4.72 -1.11
N LEU A 201 21.67 5.09 0.17
CA LEU A 201 22.83 5.33 1.02
C LEU A 201 23.61 4.05 1.33
N ASP A 202 22.92 2.94 1.56
CA ASP A 202 23.56 1.64 1.78
C ASP A 202 24.31 1.15 0.52
N ILE A 203 23.70 1.29 -0.66
CA ILE A 203 24.35 0.98 -1.93
C ILE A 203 25.60 1.85 -2.14
N ALA A 204 25.51 3.15 -1.86
CA ALA A 204 26.65 4.07 -1.99
C ALA A 204 27.78 3.72 -1.01
N ARG A 205 27.48 3.23 0.20
CA ARG A 205 28.49 2.77 1.17
C ARG A 205 29.19 1.48 0.73
N ASN A 206 28.47 0.56 0.10
CA ASN A 206 28.99 -0.75 -0.27
C ASN A 206 29.76 -0.75 -1.61
N LEU A 207 29.36 0.10 -2.56
CA LEU A 207 29.86 0.08 -3.94
C LEU A 207 30.44 1.42 -4.42
N GLY A 208 30.19 2.51 -3.68
CA GLY A 208 30.49 3.87 -4.13
C GLY A 208 31.82 4.43 -3.65
N THR A 209 32.20 5.56 -4.25
CA THR A 209 33.33 6.40 -3.83
C THR A 209 32.95 7.27 -2.63
N ALA A 210 33.94 7.94 -2.02
CA ALA A 210 33.68 8.90 -0.93
C ALA A 210 32.70 10.03 -1.35
N GLU A 211 32.71 10.42 -2.63
CA GLU A 211 31.78 11.41 -3.18
C GLU A 211 30.34 10.88 -3.28
N ASP A 212 30.18 9.61 -3.66
CA ASP A 212 28.87 8.96 -3.77
C ASP A 212 28.19 8.83 -2.40
N ILE A 213 28.96 8.52 -1.37
CA ILE A 213 28.47 8.43 0.02
C ILE A 213 27.97 9.81 0.48
N GLU A 214 28.71 10.88 0.16
CA GLU A 214 28.28 12.23 0.49
C GLU A 214 27.02 12.63 -0.27
N CYS A 215 26.94 12.32 -1.57
CA CYS A 215 25.77 12.58 -2.42
C CYS A 215 24.52 11.83 -1.90
N ALA A 216 24.64 10.55 -1.59
CA ALA A 216 23.54 9.76 -1.06
C ALA A 216 23.09 10.28 0.32
N THR A 217 24.02 10.69 1.18
CA THR A 217 23.67 11.29 2.48
C THR A 217 22.91 12.61 2.30
N ARG A 218 23.28 13.43 1.31
CA ARG A 218 22.54 14.66 0.95
C ARG A 218 21.13 14.33 0.45
N LEU A 219 21.00 13.31 -0.40
CA LEU A 219 19.71 12.85 -0.92
C LEU A 219 18.77 12.42 0.23
N VAL A 220 19.26 11.62 1.19
CA VAL A 220 18.48 11.23 2.38
C VAL A 220 18.02 12.47 3.14
N THR A 221 18.93 13.39 3.42
CA THR A 221 18.61 14.61 4.19
C THR A 221 17.54 15.45 3.49
N ILE A 222 17.66 15.65 2.16
CA ILE A 222 16.67 16.38 1.35
C ILE A 222 15.31 15.65 1.34
N ALA A 223 15.31 14.32 1.25
CA ALA A 223 14.09 13.51 1.29
C ALA A 223 13.35 13.67 2.64
N VAL A 224 14.05 13.65 3.77
CA VAL A 224 13.42 13.84 5.09
C VAL A 224 12.82 15.23 5.25
N ILE A 225 13.54 16.29 4.82
CA ILE A 225 13.02 17.67 4.85
C ILE A 225 11.79 17.79 3.95
N SER A 226 11.82 17.15 2.77
CA SER A 226 10.66 17.09 1.87
C SER A 226 9.45 16.44 2.53
N ILE A 227 9.64 15.31 3.22
CA ILE A 227 8.57 14.61 3.94
C ILE A 227 8.00 15.49 5.05
N LEU A 228 8.87 16.11 5.86
CA LEU A 228 8.47 16.96 6.98
C LEU A 228 7.68 18.20 6.53
N LEU A 229 7.99 18.75 5.35
CA LEU A 229 7.31 19.92 4.80
C LEU A 229 6.04 19.53 4.03
N THR A 230 6.09 18.44 3.27
CA THR A 230 4.98 17.99 2.41
C THR A 230 3.86 17.32 3.22
N ALA A 231 4.16 16.65 4.33
CA ALA A 231 3.14 16.02 5.18
C ALA A 231 2.13 17.03 5.77
N PRO A 232 2.54 18.12 6.46
CA PRO A 232 1.60 19.13 6.96
C PRO A 232 0.92 19.92 5.83
N VAL A 233 1.65 20.24 4.75
CA VAL A 233 1.06 20.93 3.58
C VAL A 233 -0.01 20.07 2.91
N GLY A 234 0.26 18.78 2.74
CA GLY A 234 -0.69 17.80 2.20
C GLY A 234 -1.89 17.61 3.12
N ALA A 235 -1.68 17.47 4.43
CA ALA A 235 -2.76 17.35 5.42
C ALA A 235 -3.66 18.60 5.43
N PHE A 236 -3.07 19.79 5.38
CA PHE A 236 -3.80 21.05 5.28
C PHE A 236 -4.56 21.17 3.96
N GLY A 237 -3.93 20.77 2.85
CA GLY A 237 -4.54 20.73 1.53
C GLY A 237 -5.77 19.81 1.51
N ILE A 238 -5.66 18.59 2.02
CA ILE A 238 -6.79 17.65 2.06
C ILE A 238 -7.92 18.18 2.95
N GLN A 239 -7.62 18.74 4.11
CA GLN A 239 -8.64 19.28 5.02
C GLN A 239 -9.37 20.51 4.45
N LEU A 240 -8.68 21.40 3.75
CA LEU A 240 -9.29 22.61 3.18
C LEU A 240 -10.04 22.33 1.88
N PHE A 241 -9.47 21.50 1.01
CA PHE A 241 -10.02 21.23 -0.32
C PHE A 241 -10.96 20.03 -0.35
N GLY A 242 -10.86 19.08 0.58
CA GLY A 242 -11.78 17.94 0.70
C GLY A 242 -13.26 18.36 0.74
N PRO A 243 -13.71 19.15 1.73
CA PRO A 243 -15.11 19.58 1.84
C PRO A 243 -15.52 20.63 0.79
N ARG A 244 -14.56 21.27 0.11
CA ARG A 244 -14.83 22.40 -0.81
C ARG A 244 -14.82 22.01 -2.29
N LEU A 245 -14.13 20.92 -2.65
CA LEU A 245 -13.99 20.43 -4.03
C LEU A 245 -14.80 19.16 -4.32
N LEU A 246 -15.15 18.35 -3.32
CA LEU A 246 -16.07 17.23 -3.48
C LEU A 246 -17.51 17.75 -3.34
N PRO A 247 -18.31 17.78 -4.42
CA PRO A 247 -19.72 18.09 -4.30
C PRO A 247 -20.35 17.02 -3.41
N ARG A 248 -21.20 17.44 -2.48
CA ARG A 248 -22.15 16.54 -1.85
C ARG A 248 -23.04 16.02 -2.98
N SER A 249 -22.90 14.74 -3.33
CA SER A 249 -23.88 14.06 -4.17
C SER A 249 -25.23 14.23 -3.48
N ASN A 250 -26.15 14.97 -4.13
CA ASN A 250 -27.58 14.83 -3.91
C ASN A 250 -28.09 13.72 -4.82
#